data_AF-A0A7C6JYM7-F1
#
_entry.id   AF-A0A7C6JYM7-F1
#
_cell.length_a   1.000
_cell.length_b   1.000
_cell.length_c   1.000
_cell.angle_alpha   90.00
_cell.angle_beta   90.00
_cell.angle_gamma   90.00
#
_symmetry.space_group_name_H-M   'P 1'
#
loop_
_entity.id
_entity.type
_entity.pdbx_description
1 polymer ?
#
loop_
_entity_poly.entity_id
_entity_poly.type
_entity_poly.pdbx_seq_one_letter_code
_entity_poly.pdbx_strand_id
1 'polypeptide(L)'
;MDFIWVVPFIILLLMYEKIWRIKICKNKIDKHIRNENGYVVKIEKLSERDEIFSVYYSVNGQEKHSNVKFNFLFKDIWENH
;
A
#
# COMPACT_ATOMS: atom_id res chain seq x y z
N MET A 1 -28.16 -25.02 12.75
CA MET A 1 -26.72 -24.89 12.53
C MET A 1 -26.46 -23.43 12.09
N ASP A 2 -25.21 -22.99 12.05
CA ASP A 2 -24.74 -21.94 11.10
C ASP A 2 -24.67 -20.43 11.46
N PHE A 3 -25.06 -19.94 12.65
CA PHE A 3 -24.79 -18.51 12.98
C PHE A 3 -23.40 -18.26 13.59
N ILE A 4 -22.81 -19.27 14.24
CA ILE A 4 -21.51 -19.17 14.94
C ILE A 4 -20.34 -19.01 13.95
N TRP A 5 -20.51 -19.41 12.69
CA TRP A 5 -19.50 -19.30 11.64
C TRP A 5 -19.51 -17.97 10.89
N VAL A 6 -20.58 -17.19 10.98
CA VAL A 6 -20.73 -15.93 10.25
C VAL A 6 -19.83 -14.84 10.84
N VAL A 7 -19.78 -14.75 12.18
CA VAL A 7 -18.95 -13.76 12.89
C VAL A 7 -17.45 -13.92 12.59
N PRO A 8 -16.82 -15.11 12.74
CA PRO A 8 -15.42 -15.28 12.40
C PRO A 8 -15.15 -15.07 10.91
N PHE A 9 -16.08 -15.43 10.03
CA PHE A 9 -15.96 -15.19 8.58
C PHE A 9 -15.95 -13.69 8.23
N ILE A 10 -16.82 -12.89 8.88
CA ILE A 10 -16.83 -11.42 8.72
C ILE A 10 -15.52 -10.82 9.25
N ILE A 11 -15.02 -11.28 10.40
CA ILE A 11 -13.73 -10.81 10.94
C ILE A 11 -12.59 -11.14 9.95
N LEU A 12 -12.61 -12.33 9.36
CA LEU A 12 -11.62 -12.75 8.38
C LEU A 12 -11.66 -11.89 7.10
N LEU A 13 -12.87 -11.58 6.60
CA LEU A 13 -13.08 -10.66 5.49
C LEU A 13 -12.58 -9.25 5.79
N LEU A 14 -12.84 -8.73 7.00
CA LEU A 14 -12.37 -7.41 7.43
C LEU A 14 -10.84 -7.37 7.58
N MET A 15 -10.23 -8.44 8.10
CA MET A 15 -8.77 -8.57 8.17
C MET A 15 -8.15 -8.66 6.78
N TYR A 16 -8.76 -9.40 5.87
CA TYR A 16 -8.34 -9.49 4.48
C TYR A 16 -8.40 -8.11 3.81
N GLU A 17 -9.52 -7.40 3.93
CA GLU A 17 -9.66 -6.04 3.41
C GLU A 17 -8.62 -5.07 4.00
N LYS A 18 -8.28 -5.14 5.29
CA LYS A 18 -7.30 -4.20 5.88
C LYS A 18 -5.85 -4.57 5.58
N ILE A 19 -5.47 -5.83 5.77
CA ILE A 19 -4.07 -6.28 5.71
C ILE A 19 -3.65 -6.52 4.27
N TRP A 20 -4.50 -7.20 3.49
CA TRP A 20 -4.19 -7.57 2.12
C TRP A 20 -4.14 -6.34 1.23
N ARG A 21 -5.01 -5.36 1.49
CA ARG A 21 -5.01 -4.08 0.78
C ARG A 21 -3.72 -3.30 0.94
N ILE A 22 -3.23 -3.14 2.18
CA ILE A 22 -1.93 -2.51 2.47
C ILE A 22 -0.80 -3.28 1.77
N LYS A 23 -0.85 -4.62 1.78
CA LYS A 23 0.18 -5.46 1.14
C LYS A 23 0.19 -5.27 -0.39
N ILE A 24 -0.97 -5.18 -1.02
CA ILE A 24 -1.11 -4.90 -2.46
C ILE A 24 -0.55 -3.51 -2.78
N CYS A 25 -0.91 -2.47 -2.01
CA CYS A 25 -0.43 -1.09 -2.22
C CYS A 25 1.11 -1.02 -2.13
N LYS A 26 1.69 -1.62 -1.08
CA LYS A 26 3.16 -1.71 -0.92
C LYS A 26 3.83 -2.45 -2.09
N ASN A 27 3.25 -3.56 -2.53
CA ASN A 27 3.77 -4.32 -3.67
C ASN A 27 3.71 -3.53 -4.98
N LYS A 28 2.67 -2.69 -5.16
CA LYS A 28 2.53 -1.82 -6.33
C LYS A 28 3.60 -0.72 -6.33
N ILE A 29 3.81 -0.06 -5.19
CA ILE A 29 4.88 0.95 -4.99
C ILE A 29 6.24 0.34 -5.33
N ASP A 30 6.52 -0.81 -4.74
CA ASP A 30 7.80 -1.49 -4.89
C ASP A 30 8.04 -1.96 -6.33
N LYS A 31 7.01 -2.48 -7.01
CA LYS A 31 7.09 -2.84 -8.43
C LYS A 31 7.32 -1.61 -9.32
N HIS A 32 6.66 -0.50 -9.04
CA HIS A 32 6.86 0.76 -9.78
C HIS A 32 8.30 1.22 -9.68
N ILE A 33 8.84 1.30 -8.47
CA ILE A 33 10.22 1.75 -8.22
C ILE A 33 11.25 0.78 -8.79
N ARG A 34 11.05 -0.53 -8.67
CA ARG A 34 11.92 -1.52 -9.31
C ARG A 34 11.93 -1.38 -10.83
N ASN A 35 10.79 -1.05 -11.44
CA ASN A 35 10.70 -0.82 -12.87
C ASN A 35 11.50 0.42 -13.31
N GLU A 36 11.72 1.38 -12.41
CA GLU A 36 12.60 2.54 -12.62
C GLU A 36 14.09 2.24 -12.28
N ASN A 37 14.48 0.96 -12.13
CA ASN A 37 15.79 0.55 -11.60
C ASN A 37 16.12 1.13 -10.21
N GLY A 38 15.09 1.43 -9.43
CA GLY A 38 15.22 1.86 -8.04
C GLY A 38 14.99 0.76 -7.03
N TYR A 39 15.23 1.08 -5.76
CA TYR A 39 14.85 0.26 -4.61
C TYR A 39 14.16 1.10 -3.54
N VAL A 40 13.19 0.49 -2.87
CA VAL A 40 12.46 1.12 -1.78
C VAL A 40 13.29 1.02 -0.50
N VAL A 41 13.52 2.15 0.16
CA VAL A 41 14.22 2.23 1.45
C VAL A 41 13.22 2.12 2.58
N LYS A 42 12.15 2.92 2.52
CA LYS A 42 11.15 3.00 3.60
C LYS A 42 9.79 3.36 3.03
N ILE A 43 8.75 2.71 3.56
CA ILE A 43 7.35 3.06 3.29
C ILE A 43 6.69 3.39 4.62
N GLU A 44 6.24 4.62 4.77
CA GLU A 44 5.49 5.07 5.95
C GLU A 44 4.05 5.35 5.56
N LYS A 45 3.10 4.83 6.34
CA LYS A 45 1.69 5.11 6.12
C LYS A 45 1.34 6.41 6.84
N LEU A 46 0.97 7.44 6.09
CA LEU A 46 0.62 8.77 6.61
C LEU A 46 -0.83 8.85 7.11
N SER A 47 -1.75 8.13 6.47
CA SER A 47 -3.16 8.12 6.86
C SER A 47 -3.74 6.72 6.78
N GLU A 48 -4.40 6.28 7.85
CA GLU A 48 -5.18 5.04 7.85
C GLU A 48 -6.46 5.12 7.03
N ARG A 49 -7.06 6.32 6.95
CA ARG A 49 -8.34 6.56 6.27
C ARG A 49 -8.18 6.76 4.77
N ASP A 50 -7.18 7.54 4.36
CA ASP A 50 -6.98 7.94 2.96
C ASP A 50 -5.93 7.11 2.21
N GLU A 51 -5.38 6.06 2.86
CA GLU A 51 -4.32 5.21 2.30
C GLU A 51 -3.21 5.99 1.60
N ILE A 52 -2.70 6.99 2.30
CA ILE A 52 -1.57 7.79 1.85
C ILE A 52 -0.30 7.16 2.40
N PHE A 53 0.65 6.86 1.52
CA PHE A 53 1.95 6.30 1.85
C PHE A 53 3.05 7.28 1.44
N SER A 54 3.89 7.65 2.39
CA SER A 54 5.16 8.32 2.14
C SER A 54 6.19 7.26 1.76
N VAL A 55 6.74 7.36 0.55
CA VAL A 55 7.69 6.39 0.01
C VAL A 55 9.05 7.05 -0.15
N TYR A 56 10.05 6.51 0.54
CA TYR A 56 11.45 6.87 0.40
C TYR A 56 12.14 5.80 -0.41
N TYR A 57 12.73 6.18 -1.53
CA TYR A 57 13.30 5.25 -2.49
C TYR A 57 14.53 5.85 -3.17
N SER A 58 15.42 4.99 -3.65
CA SER A 58 16.63 5.40 -4.35
C SER A 58 16.55 4.94 -5.79
N VAL A 59 16.77 5.86 -6.74
CA VAL A 59 16.87 5.57 -8.17
C VAL A 59 18.21 6.10 -8.66
N ASN A 60 19.01 5.25 -9.28
CA ASN A 60 20.34 5.62 -9.79
C ASN A 60 21.24 6.30 -8.73
N GLY A 61 21.14 5.89 -7.46
CA GLY A 61 21.92 6.44 -6.36
C GLY A 61 21.42 7.79 -5.83
N GLN A 62 20.31 8.31 -6.34
CA GLN A 62 19.64 9.49 -5.81
C GLN A 62 18.48 9.10 -4.92
N GLU A 63 18.49 9.58 -3.68
CA GLU A 63 17.36 9.44 -2.76
C GLU A 63 16.23 10.37 -3.18
N LYS A 64 15.07 9.77 -3.41
CA LYS A 64 13.83 10.43 -3.75
C LYS A 64 12.77 10.15 -2.70
N HIS A 65 11.82 11.07 -2.64
CA HIS A 65 10.68 10.99 -1.76
C HIS A 65 9.43 11.36 -2.54
N SER A 66 8.43 10.48 -2.50
CA SER A 66 7.14 10.73 -3.14
C SER A 66 6.01 10.27 -2.22
N ASN A 67 4.89 10.97 -2.29
CA ASN A 67 3.68 10.57 -1.58
C ASN A 67 2.77 9.84 -2.56
N VAL A 68 2.32 8.65 -2.18
CA VAL A 68 1.44 7.81 -3.00
C VAL A 68 0.11 7.66 -2.31
N LYS A 69 -0.93 8.18 -2.93
CA LYS A 69 -2.31 8.01 -2.49
C LYS A 69 -2.96 6.86 -3.24
N PHE A 70 -3.59 5.94 -2.51
CA PHE A 70 -4.38 4.86 -3.09
C PHE A 70 -5.87 5.13 -2.90
N ASN A 71 -6.64 5.07 -3.99
CA ASN A 71 -8.10 5.04 -3.90
C ASN A 71 -8.64 3.63 -3.59
N PHE A 72 -9.95 3.52 -3.30
CA PHE A 72 -10.65 2.25 -3.02
C PHE A 72 -10.32 1.15 -4.06
N LEU A 73 -10.18 1.53 -5.34
CA LEU A 73 -9.86 0.64 -6.46
C LEU A 73 -8.36 0.37 -6.67
N PHE A 74 -7.50 0.62 -5.67
CA PHE A 74 -6.04 0.45 -5.77
C PHE A 74 -5.38 1.31 -6.87
N LYS A 75 -6.05 2.38 -7.30
CA LYS A 75 -5.48 3.35 -8.23
C LYS A 75 -4.50 4.22 -7.44
N ASP A 76 -3.24 4.14 -7.82
CA ASP A 76 -2.15 4.92 -7.26
C ASP A 76 -2.08 6.30 -7.94
N ILE A 77 -1.96 7.33 -7.11
CA ILE A 77 -1.70 8.71 -7.51
C ILE A 77 -0.40 9.09 -6.82
N TRP A 78 0.63 9.36 -7.62
CA TRP A 78 1.93 9.81 -7.13
C TRP A 78 1.93 11.33 -7.13
N GLU A 79 2.00 11.92 -5.94
CA GLU A 79 2.24 13.34 -5.75
C GLU A 79 3.75 13.56 -5.55
N ASN A 80 4.34 14.42 -6.39
CA ASN A 80 5.79 14.69 -6.52
C ASN A 80 6.62 13.52 -7.06
N HIS A 81 6.54 13.25 -8.37
CA HIS A 81 7.41 12.31 -9.10
C HIS A 81 8.54 13.05 -9.82
#